data_AF-A0A8C8W0A5-F1
#
_entry.id   AF-A0A8C8W0A5-F1
#
_cell.length_a   1.000
_cell.length_b   1.000
_cell.length_c   1.000
_cell.angle_alpha   90.00
_cell.angle_beta   90.00
_cell.angle_gamma   90.00
#
_symmetry.space_group_name_H-M   'P 1'
#
loop_
_entity.id
_entity.type
_entity.pdbx_description
1 polymer ?
#
loop_
_entity_poly.entity_id
_entity_poly.type
_entity_poly.pdbx_seq_one_letter_code
_entity_poly.pdbx_strand_id
1 'polypeptide(L)'
;MPIFPKISLRPEVENYLKESFMNKEVVSASSKQEAERKFEALLIHLSHPPSFTTVRVNTHLASVEYVRGLLLEELQKQFSGFSIPVLRHPALPDVLLIPVTGPSYESWRCYFRIF
;
A
#
# COMPACT_ATOMS: atom_id res chain seq x y z
N MET A 1 3.10 1.40 -18.16
CA MET A 1 1.79 2.04 -17.94
C MET A 1 1.25 1.54 -16.61
N PRO A 2 0.69 2.40 -15.74
CA PRO A 2 0.08 1.94 -14.50
C PRO A 2 -1.07 0.99 -14.84
N ILE A 3 -1.21 -0.06 -14.04
CA ILE A 3 -2.19 -1.11 -14.25
C ILE A 3 -3.58 -0.60 -13.85
N PHE A 4 -3.67 0.10 -12.72
CA PHE A 4 -4.90 0.79 -12.35
C PHE A 4 -4.89 2.24 -12.84
N PRO A 5 -6.02 2.75 -13.37
CA PRO A 5 -6.18 4.18 -13.64
C PRO A 5 -6.14 4.97 -12.32
N LYS A 6 -6.01 6.30 -12.41
CA LYS A 6 -6.14 7.16 -11.22
C LYS A 6 -7.49 6.95 -10.54
N ILE A 7 -7.53 7.14 -9.23
CA ILE A 7 -8.74 6.96 -8.44
C ILE A 7 -9.88 7.82 -8.99
N SER A 8 -11.06 7.23 -9.14
CA SER A 8 -12.23 7.95 -9.64
C SER A 8 -12.85 8.75 -8.50
N LEU A 9 -12.71 10.07 -8.57
CA LEU A 9 -13.29 11.01 -7.61
C LEU A 9 -14.36 11.85 -8.31
N ARG A 10 -15.29 12.40 -7.52
CA ARG A 10 -16.19 13.43 -8.05
C ARG A 10 -15.37 14.70 -8.37
N PRO A 11 -15.69 15.43 -9.45
CA PRO A 11 -14.92 16.60 -9.86
C PRO A 11 -14.75 17.65 -8.75
N GLU A 12 -15.78 17.88 -7.94
CA GLU A 12 -15.72 18.81 -6.81
C GLU A 12 -14.70 18.39 -5.74
N VAL A 13 -14.55 17.08 -5.49
CA VAL A 13 -13.60 16.54 -4.51
C VAL A 13 -12.17 16.60 -5.07
N GLU A 14 -11.99 16.23 -6.34
CA GLU A 14 -10.67 16.30 -6.99
C GLU A 14 -10.15 17.74 -7.03
N ASN A 15 -11.02 18.71 -7.35
CA ASN A 15 -10.67 20.13 -7.35
C ASN A 15 -10.30 20.62 -5.94
N TYR A 16 -11.09 20.26 -4.92
CA TYR A 16 -10.78 20.61 -3.53
C TYR A 16 -9.43 20.07 -3.08
N LEU A 17 -9.16 18.79 -3.37
CA LEU A 17 -7.85 18.18 -3.06
C LEU A 17 -6.74 18.89 -3.83
N LYS A 18 -6.94 19.17 -5.11
CA LYS A 18 -5.95 19.89 -5.92
C LYS A 18 -5.59 21.25 -5.34
N GLU A 19 -6.57 22.04 -4.90
CA GLU A 19 -6.34 23.33 -4.25
C GLU A 19 -5.51 23.19 -2.96
N SER A 20 -5.79 22.16 -2.16
CA SER A 20 -5.05 21.89 -0.92
C SER A 20 -3.60 21.44 -1.18
N PHE A 21 -3.38 20.55 -2.15
CA PHE A 21 -2.06 20.02 -2.49
C PHE A 21 -1.23 20.97 -3.36
N MET A 22 -1.84 22.03 -3.90
CA MET A 22 -1.19 23.10 -4.66
C MET A 22 -1.22 24.45 -3.92
N ASN A 23 -1.18 24.43 -2.59
CA ASN A 23 -1.15 25.66 -1.81
C ASN A 23 0.12 26.50 -2.11
N LYS A 24 0.09 27.78 -1.70
CA LYS A 24 1.18 28.73 -1.99
C LYS A 24 2.54 28.25 -1.45
N GLU A 25 2.54 27.59 -0.29
CA GLU A 25 3.75 27.07 0.34
C GLU A 25 4.39 25.97 -0.51
N VAL A 26 3.62 24.97 -0.94
CA VAL A 26 4.09 23.86 -1.78
C VAL A 26 4.57 24.35 -3.15
N VAL A 27 3.83 25.28 -3.77
CA VAL A 27 4.22 25.86 -5.06
C VAL A 27 5.49 26.70 -4.92
N SER A 28 5.66 27.43 -3.82
CA SER A 28 6.88 28.20 -3.55
C SER A 28 8.10 27.30 -3.30
N ALA A 29 7.87 26.11 -2.70
CA ALA A 29 8.94 25.16 -2.37
C ALA A 29 9.33 24.24 -3.53
N SER A 30 8.39 23.86 -4.41
CA SER A 30 8.59 22.81 -5.41
C SER A 30 8.08 23.12 -6.81
N SER A 31 7.87 24.39 -7.17
CA SER A 31 7.29 24.84 -8.45
C SER A 31 5.87 24.32 -8.71
N LYS A 32 5.11 25.04 -9.56
CA LYS A 32 3.74 24.63 -9.89
C LYS A 32 3.67 23.29 -10.63
N GLN A 33 4.57 23.07 -11.58
CA GLN A 33 4.54 21.89 -12.46
C GLN A 33 4.89 20.61 -11.71
N GLU A 34 5.86 20.65 -10.80
CA GLU A 34 6.21 19.49 -9.99
C GLU A 34 5.15 19.21 -8.91
N ALA A 35 4.52 20.24 -8.34
CA ALA A 35 3.35 20.04 -7.47
C ALA A 35 2.20 19.34 -8.20
N GLU A 36 1.86 19.77 -9.42
CA GLU A 36 0.84 19.11 -10.26
C GLU A 36 1.21 17.66 -10.58
N ARG A 37 2.47 17.39 -10.95
CA ARG A 37 2.95 16.03 -11.21
C ARG A 37 2.87 15.14 -9.98
N LYS A 38 3.23 15.64 -8.79
CA LYS A 38 3.14 14.89 -7.52
C LYS A 38 1.68 14.59 -7.17
N PHE A 39 0.78 15.54 -7.39
CA PHE A 39 -0.65 15.34 -7.16
C PHE A 39 -1.25 14.28 -8.09
N GLU A 40 -0.97 14.34 -9.39
CA GLU A 40 -1.42 13.31 -10.33
C GLU A 40 -0.81 11.93 -10.01
N ALA A 41 0.47 11.89 -9.64
CA ALA A 41 1.11 10.65 -9.19
C ALA A 41 0.44 10.08 -7.93
N LEU A 42 0.06 10.92 -6.96
CA LEU A 42 -0.65 10.49 -5.76
C LEU A 42 -2.00 9.82 -6.12
N LEU A 43 -2.80 10.45 -6.99
CA LEU A 43 -4.09 9.90 -7.42
C LEU A 43 -3.94 8.54 -8.13
N ILE A 44 -2.84 8.32 -8.85
CA ILE A 44 -2.52 7.03 -9.47
C ILE A 44 -2.13 6.00 -8.40
N HIS A 45 -1.26 6.34 -7.46
CA HIS A 45 -0.80 5.40 -6.42
C HIS A 45 -1.92 4.98 -5.47
N LEU A 46 -2.91 5.85 -5.20
CA LEU A 46 -4.05 5.51 -4.34
C LEU A 46 -4.94 4.39 -4.91
N SER A 47 -4.93 4.18 -6.23
CA SER A 47 -5.63 3.06 -6.86
C SER A 47 -4.92 1.72 -6.70
N HIS A 48 -3.65 1.73 -6.26
CA HIS A 48 -2.85 0.52 -6.14
C HIS A 48 -2.79 0.09 -4.67
N PRO A 49 -2.86 -1.23 -4.39
CA PRO A 49 -2.65 -1.72 -3.04
C PRO A 49 -1.20 -1.44 -2.58
N PRO A 50 -0.97 -1.27 -1.27
CA PRO A 50 0.37 -1.17 -0.72
C PRO A 50 1.22 -2.41 -1.07
N SER A 51 2.52 -2.22 -1.30
CA SER A 51 3.44 -3.31 -1.63
C SER A 51 3.71 -4.27 -0.47
N PHE A 52 3.33 -3.89 0.76
CA PHE A 52 3.48 -4.71 1.96
C PHE A 52 2.19 -4.74 2.76
N THR A 53 1.75 -5.95 3.09
CA THR A 53 0.76 -6.17 4.13
C THR A 53 1.48 -6.16 5.47
N THR A 54 0.97 -5.38 6.42
CA THR A 54 1.58 -5.24 7.75
C THR A 54 0.71 -5.90 8.81
N VAL A 55 1.36 -6.57 9.77
CA VAL A 55 0.68 -7.25 10.87
C VAL A 55 1.37 -6.87 12.17
N ARG A 56 0.61 -6.36 13.14
CA ARG A 56 1.10 -6.10 14.50
C ARG A 56 0.94 -7.34 15.36
N VAL A 57 2.04 -7.79 15.96
CA VAL A 57 2.07 -8.93 16.87
C VAL A 57 1.54 -8.51 18.24
N ASN A 58 0.64 -9.31 18.81
CA ASN A 58 0.24 -9.14 20.21
C ASN A 58 1.31 -9.71 21.14
N THR A 59 2.29 -8.88 21.48
CA THR A 59 3.46 -9.26 22.31
C THR A 59 3.13 -9.63 23.75
N HIS A 60 1.91 -9.35 24.23
CA HIS A 60 1.45 -9.78 25.54
C HIS A 60 1.19 -11.30 25.61
N LEU A 61 0.79 -11.91 24.48
CA LEU A 61 0.42 -13.33 24.43
C LEU A 61 1.48 -14.20 23.76
N ALA A 62 2.26 -13.64 22.83
CA ALA A 62 3.21 -14.41 22.05
C ALA A 62 4.41 -13.56 21.62
N SER A 63 5.58 -14.18 21.48
CA SER A 63 6.77 -13.50 20.95
C SER A 63 6.66 -13.28 19.43
N VAL A 64 7.38 -12.26 18.93
CA VAL A 64 7.39 -11.91 17.51
C VAL A 64 7.91 -13.06 16.64
N GLU A 65 8.98 -13.74 17.07
CA GLU A 65 9.53 -14.87 16.32
C GLU A 65 8.59 -16.08 16.29
N TYR A 66 7.86 -16.32 17.38
CA TYR A 66 6.87 -17.41 17.41
C TYR A 66 5.73 -17.14 16.43
N VAL A 67 5.14 -15.94 16.45
CA VAL A 67 4.06 -15.57 15.53
C VAL A 67 4.56 -15.53 14.07
N ARG A 68 5.80 -15.10 13.85
CA ARG A 68 6.44 -15.14 12.53
C ARG A 68 6.54 -16.57 11.98
N GLY A 69 6.91 -17.55 12.81
CA GLY A 69 6.91 -18.96 12.44
C GLY A 69 5.53 -19.46 12.03
N LEU A 70 4.50 -19.18 12.84
CA LEU A 70 3.11 -19.53 12.53
C LEU A 70 2.62 -18.89 11.22
N LEU A 71 2.98 -17.63 10.98
CA LEU A 71 2.61 -16.94 9.73
C LEU A 71 3.30 -17.55 8.51
N LEU A 72 4.56 -17.96 8.62
CA LEU A 72 5.25 -18.63 7.52
C LEU A 72 4.56 -19.96 7.15
N GLU A 73 4.19 -20.76 8.15
CA GLU A 73 3.46 -22.01 7.93
C GLU A 73 2.09 -21.77 7.28
N GLU A 74 1.36 -20.75 7.74
CA GLU A 74 0.04 -20.43 7.21
C GLU A 74 0.10 -19.89 5.78
N LEU A 75 1.05 -19.00 5.48
CA LEU A 75 1.27 -18.52 4.12
C LEU A 75 1.67 -19.66 3.18
N GLN A 76 2.48 -20.60 3.65
CA GLN A 76 2.85 -21.77 2.85
C GLN A 76 1.62 -22.62 2.49
N LYS A 77 0.66 -22.78 3.42
CA LYS A 77 -0.61 -23.47 3.16
C LYS A 77 -1.48 -22.71 2.16
N GLN A 78 -1.61 -21.39 2.32
CA GLN A 78 -2.49 -20.56 1.48
C GLN A 78 -1.97 -20.41 0.04
N PHE A 79 -0.65 -20.36 -0.15
CA PHE A 79 -0.03 -20.15 -1.45
C PHE A 79 0.54 -21.44 -2.06
N SER A 80 -0.03 -22.60 -1.73
CA SER A 80 0.30 -23.90 -2.33
C SER A 80 1.81 -24.23 -2.32
N GLY A 81 2.50 -23.92 -1.21
CA GLY A 81 3.93 -24.16 -1.05
C GLY A 81 4.84 -23.02 -1.55
N PHE A 82 4.29 -21.93 -2.09
CA PHE A 82 5.08 -20.76 -2.43
C PHE A 82 5.59 -20.06 -1.16
N SER A 83 6.91 -19.95 -1.03
CA SER A 83 7.55 -19.33 0.13
C SER A 83 7.52 -17.81 -0.01
N ILE A 84 6.64 -17.17 0.77
CA ILE A 84 6.60 -15.71 0.93
C ILE A 84 7.37 -15.34 2.20
N PRO A 85 8.38 -14.46 2.14
CA PRO A 85 9.14 -14.09 3.32
C PRO A 85 8.30 -13.21 4.26
N VAL A 86 8.43 -13.44 5.56
CA VAL A 86 7.90 -12.55 6.60
C VAL A 86 9.07 -11.80 7.23
N LEU A 87 9.11 -10.48 7.00
CA LEU A 87 10.17 -9.59 7.43
C LEU A 87 9.78 -8.87 8.73
N ARG A 88 10.76 -8.45 9.52
CA ARG A 88 10.55 -7.63 10.71
C ARG A 88 10.81 -6.17 10.40
N HIS A 89 9.98 -5.26 10.91
CA HIS A 89 10.20 -3.84 10.72
C HIS A 89 11.40 -3.35 11.57
N PRO A 90 12.35 -2.57 11.02
CA PRO A 90 13.58 -2.21 11.72
C PRO A 90 13.36 -1.28 12.92
N ALA A 91 12.36 -0.39 12.84
CA ALA A 91 12.07 0.59 13.90
C ALA A 91 10.85 0.21 14.77
N LEU A 92 10.04 -0.76 14.35
CA LEU A 92 8.78 -1.13 15.01
C LEU A 92 8.89 -2.59 15.45
N PRO A 93 9.26 -2.85 16.72
CA PRO A 93 9.73 -4.16 17.14
C PRO A 93 8.66 -5.24 17.10
N ASP A 94 7.39 -4.85 17.15
CA ASP A 94 6.19 -5.71 17.17
C ASP A 94 5.47 -5.79 15.80
N VAL A 95 6.07 -5.25 14.73
CA VAL A 95 5.46 -5.26 13.38
C VAL A 95 6.20 -6.21 12.45
N LEU A 96 5.40 -7.05 11.77
CA LEU A 96 5.83 -7.93 10.68
C LEU A 96 5.32 -7.40 9.34
N LEU A 97 6.12 -7.57 8.30
CA LEU A 97 5.88 -7.12 6.93
C LEU A 97 5.85 -8.33 6.00
N ILE A 98 4.80 -8.44 5.20
CA ILE A 98 4.59 -9.50 4.21
C ILE A 98 4.54 -8.83 2.83
N PRO A 99 5.49 -9.12 1.91
CA PRO A 99 5.47 -8.54 0.58
C PRO A 99 4.27 -9.06 -0.22
N VAL A 100 3.61 -8.16 -0.93
CA VAL A 100 2.51 -8.50 -1.83
C VAL A 100 3.09 -8.78 -3.21
N THR A 101 2.92 -10.01 -3.70
CA THR A 101 3.34 -10.39 -5.05
C THR A 101 2.35 -9.84 -6.08
N GLY A 102 2.83 -8.99 -6.97
CA GLY A 102 2.03 -8.40 -8.04
C GLY A 102 2.84 -7.36 -8.82
N PRO A 103 2.25 -6.76 -9.86
CA PRO A 103 0.90 -6.98 -10.37
C PRO A 103 0.84 -8.12 -11.41
N SER A 104 -0.09 -9.07 -11.25
CA SER A 104 -0.44 -10.06 -12.28
C SER A 104 -1.80 -9.70 -12.89
N TYR A 105 -2.03 -10.01 -14.18
CA TYR A 105 -3.31 -9.76 -14.86
C TYR A 105 -4.53 -10.43 -14.18
N GLU A 106 -4.30 -11.43 -13.32
CA GLU A 106 -5.34 -12.15 -12.57
C GLU A 106 -5.80 -11.43 -11.29
N SER A 107 -4.91 -10.65 -10.64
CA SER A 107 -5.19 -9.93 -9.38
C SER A 107 -6.32 -8.89 -9.49
N TRP A 108 -6.71 -8.57 -10.72
CA TRP A 108 -7.72 -7.57 -11.08
C TRP A 108 -9.14 -7.96 -10.68
N ARG A 109 -9.45 -9.26 -10.59
CA ARG A 109 -10.81 -9.72 -10.22
C ARG A 109 -11.14 -9.59 -8.75
N CYS A 110 -10.13 -9.59 -7.87
CA CYS A 110 -10.36 -9.55 -6.42
C CYS A 110 -10.59 -8.12 -5.89
N TYR A 111 -9.99 -7.10 -6.49
CA TYR A 111 -10.10 -5.72 -6.01
C TYR A 111 -11.44 -5.04 -6.39
N PHE A 112 -12.11 -5.47 -7.45
CA PHE A 112 -13.40 -4.91 -7.89
C PHE A 112 -14.63 -5.49 -7.18
N ARG A 113 -14.44 -6.30 -6.12
CA ARG A 113 -15.55 -6.97 -5.42
C ARG A 113 -15.87 -6.37 -4.04
N ILE A 114 -15.24 -5.26 -3.67
CA ILE A 114 -15.43 -4.56 -2.39
C ILE A 114 -16.10 -3.17 -2.57
N PHE A 115 -16.53 -2.81 -3.77
CA PHE A 115 -17.43 -1.67 -4.00
C PHE A 115 -18.65 -2.11 -4.82
#